data_AF-A0A956BNV9-F1
#
_entry.id   AF-A0A956BNV9-F1
#
_cell.length_a   1.000
_cell.length_b   1.000
_cell.length_c   1.000
_cell.angle_alpha   90.00
_cell.angle_beta   90.00
_cell.angle_gamma   90.00
#
_symmetry.space_group_name_H-M   'P 1'
#
loop_
_entity.id
_entity.type
_entity.pdbx_description
1 polymer ?
#
loop_
_entity_poly.entity_id
_entity_poly.type
_entity_poly.pdbx_seq_one_letter_code
_entity_poly.pdbx_strand_id
1 'polypeptide(L)'
;MVCVLLGFGVLLAVLAGVVLAWLAGAGLTGLGVLAFQLRYLQAQRDAGRPVGKLELLRFHLGEARAYVTLGWWHVRALPVESRRVPPDAVGEPVLLVHGYTQNSTNMWGLQRALFAAGRPSERVFLGLSYPWRRVEDYAHDLTAAIERHPQGVWVVAHSLGGIVLREVLTKRADLRSHVVGVVT
;
A
#
# COMPACT_ATOMS: atom_id res chain seq x y z
N MET A 1 37.11 28.79 11.82
CA MET A 1 36.06 28.57 12.85
C MET A 1 34.69 29.12 12.44
N VAL A 2 34.60 30.31 11.82
CA VAL A 2 33.33 30.93 11.38
C VAL A 2 32.56 30.09 10.34
N CYS A 3 33.22 29.43 9.38
CA CYS A 3 32.55 28.59 8.38
C CYS A 3 31.88 27.32 8.96
N VAL A 4 32.37 26.80 10.09
CA VAL A 4 31.81 25.59 10.73
C VAL A 4 30.53 25.93 11.50
N LEU A 5 30.47 27.11 12.12
CA LEU A 5 29.30 27.61 12.84
C LEU A 5 28.14 27.97 11.88
N LEU A 6 28.46 28.53 10.70
CA LEU A 6 27.47 28.79 9.65
C LEU A 6 26.84 27.50 9.10
N GLY A 7 27.65 26.46 8.87
CA GLY A 7 27.13 25.16 8.41
C GLY A 7 26.21 24.48 9.43
N PHE A 8 26.53 24.59 10.72
CA PHE A 8 25.70 24.01 11.79
C PHE A 8 24.35 24.72 11.96
N GLY A 9 24.33 26.06 11.85
CA GLY A 9 23.09 26.84 11.92
C GLY A 9 22.12 26.52 10.78
N VAL A 10 22.63 26.36 9.55
CA VAL A 10 21.81 25.99 8.38
C VAL A 10 21.23 24.58 8.55
N LEU A 11 22.02 23.62 9.02
CA LEU A 11 21.54 22.25 9.24
C LEU A 11 20.40 22.20 10.28
N LEU A 12 20.54 22.91 11.41
CA LEU A 12 19.50 22.97 12.42
C LEU A 12 18.21 23.62 11.91
N ALA A 13 18.32 24.70 11.13
CA ALA A 13 17.16 25.36 10.53
C ALA A 13 16.41 24.44 9.55
N VAL A 14 17.14 23.68 8.72
CA VAL A 14 16.56 22.69 7.81
C VAL A 14 15.85 21.57 8.60
N LEU A 15 16.50 21.01 9.62
CA LEU A 15 15.90 19.97 10.46
C LEU A 15 14.63 20.46 11.17
N ALA A 16 14.66 21.67 11.74
CA ALA A 16 13.49 22.27 12.37
C ALA A 16 12.34 22.48 11.37
N GLY A 17 12.66 22.97 10.16
CA GLY A 17 11.69 23.11 9.08
C GLY A 17 11.04 21.80 8.66
N VAL A 18 11.83 20.72 8.54
CA VAL A 18 11.32 19.38 8.23
C VAL A 18 10.40 18.86 9.34
N VAL A 19 10.78 19.01 10.61
CA VAL A 19 9.95 18.59 11.75
C VAL A 19 8.63 19.36 11.78
N LEU A 20 8.67 20.68 11.61
CA LEU A 20 7.46 21.52 11.59
C LEU A 20 6.53 21.12 10.44
N ALA A 21 7.07 20.89 9.24
CA ALA A 21 6.29 20.42 8.09
C ALA A 21 5.64 19.05 8.37
N TRP A 22 6.37 18.13 9.03
CA TRP A 22 5.85 16.84 9.45
C TRP A 22 4.71 16.95 10.45
N LEU A 23 4.88 17.79 11.49
CA LEU A 23 3.85 18.04 12.50
C LEU A 23 2.61 18.69 11.88
N ALA A 24 2.78 19.64 10.98
CA ALA A 24 1.67 20.26 10.26
C ALA A 24 0.92 19.24 9.39
N GLY A 25 1.65 18.40 8.65
CA GLY A 25 1.07 17.31 7.85
C GLY A 25 0.31 16.27 8.69
N ALA A 26 0.88 15.89 9.84
CA ALA A 26 0.22 15.00 10.80
C ALA A 26 -1.05 15.64 11.38
N GLY A 27 -1.01 16.93 11.73
CA GLY A 27 -2.16 17.69 12.21
C GLY A 27 -3.30 17.76 11.18
N LEU A 28 -2.98 18.09 9.93
CA LEU A 28 -3.96 18.12 8.83
C LEU A 28 -4.57 16.74 8.57
N THR A 29 -3.76 15.69 8.61
CA THR A 29 -4.23 14.30 8.48
C THR A 29 -5.17 13.93 9.62
N GLY A 30 -4.81 14.27 10.86
CA GLY A 30 -5.65 14.06 12.05
C GLY A 30 -6.99 14.78 11.95
N LEU A 31 -7.01 16.03 11.48
CA LEU A 31 -8.25 16.77 11.23
C LEU A 31 -9.11 16.11 10.15
N GLY A 32 -8.49 15.61 9.07
CA GLY A 32 -9.20 14.88 8.01
C GLY A 32 -9.83 13.58 8.51
N VAL A 33 -9.10 12.81 9.31
CA VAL A 33 -9.61 11.57 9.96
C VAL A 33 -10.76 11.90 10.90
N LEU A 34 -10.62 12.93 11.74
CA LEU A 34 -11.68 13.36 12.64
C LEU A 34 -12.93 13.79 11.87
N ALA A 35 -12.77 14.61 10.82
CA ALA A 35 -13.89 15.05 9.98
C ALA A 35 -14.61 13.85 9.32
N PHE A 36 -13.85 12.88 8.81
CA PHE A 36 -14.41 11.65 8.26
C PHE A 36 -15.19 10.84 9.31
N GLN A 37 -14.63 10.67 10.52
CA GLN A 37 -15.28 9.96 11.62
C GLN A 37 -16.56 10.66 12.08
N LEU A 38 -16.54 11.99 12.21
CA LEU A 38 -17.74 12.77 12.56
C LEU A 38 -18.83 12.61 11.50
N ARG A 39 -18.47 12.64 10.21
CA ARG A 39 -19.41 12.39 9.10
C ARG A 39 -19.98 10.97 9.14
N TYR A 40 -19.14 9.97 9.41
CA TYR A 40 -19.58 8.58 9.56
C TYR A 40 -20.57 8.43 10.73
N LEU A 41 -20.24 8.99 11.90
CA LEU A 41 -21.11 8.94 13.07
C LEU A 41 -22.44 9.67 12.83
N GLN A 42 -22.41 10.80 12.12
CA GLN A 42 -23.63 11.50 11.71
C GLN A 42 -24.49 10.63 10.79
N ALA A 43 -23.89 10.04 9.75
CA ALA A 43 -24.61 9.16 8.82
C ALA A 43 -25.24 7.93 9.53
N GLN A 44 -24.55 7.36 10.52
CA GLN A 44 -25.09 6.27 11.33
C GLN A 44 -26.27 6.72 12.20
N ARG A 45 -26.22 7.92 12.77
CA ARG A 45 -27.35 8.51 13.51
C ARG A 45 -28.53 8.77 12.59
N ASP A 46 -28.31 9.36 11.42
CA ASP A 46 -29.35 9.64 10.42
C ASP A 46 -30.01 8.34 9.93
N ALA A 47 -29.26 7.24 9.89
CA ALA A 47 -29.77 5.89 9.57
C ALA A 47 -30.43 5.17 10.76
N GLY A 48 -30.58 5.81 11.93
CA GLY A 48 -31.18 5.21 13.13
C GLY A 48 -30.30 4.13 13.80
N ARG A 49 -28.99 4.11 13.53
CA ARG A 49 -28.02 3.14 14.05
C ARG A 49 -26.92 3.82 14.87
N PRO A 50 -27.25 4.46 16.02
CA PRO A 50 -26.25 5.17 16.78
C PRO A 50 -25.14 4.23 17.25
N VAL A 51 -23.88 4.59 16.97
CA VAL A 51 -22.70 3.82 17.38
C VAL A 51 -22.40 4.07 18.85
N GLY A 52 -22.31 3.01 19.64
CA GLY A 52 -22.00 3.11 21.07
C GLY A 52 -20.54 3.50 21.34
N LYS A 53 -20.25 4.11 22.50
CA LYS A 53 -18.87 4.47 22.90
C LYS A 53 -17.92 3.26 22.87
N LEU A 54 -18.39 2.10 23.29
CA LEU A 54 -17.59 0.87 23.30
C LEU A 54 -17.30 0.36 21.88
N GLU A 55 -18.25 0.49 20.96
CA GLU A 55 -18.06 0.12 19.56
C GLU A 55 -17.05 1.05 18.89
N LEU A 56 -17.16 2.35 19.15
CA LEU A 56 -16.19 3.34 18.69
C LEU A 56 -14.79 3.07 19.25
N LEU A 57 -14.66 2.76 20.54
CA LEU A 57 -13.39 2.36 21.15
C LEU A 57 -12.82 1.10 20.49
N ARG A 58 -13.64 0.06 20.28
CA ARG A 58 -13.23 -1.18 19.60
C ARG A 58 -12.77 -0.91 18.17
N PHE A 59 -13.47 -0.03 17.45
CA PHE A 59 -13.09 0.41 16.12
C PHE A 59 -11.71 1.06 16.12
N HIS A 60 -11.46 2.04 16.99
CA HIS A 60 -10.16 2.70 17.08
C HIS A 60 -9.03 1.77 17.53
N LEU A 61 -9.29 0.85 18.47
CA LEU A 61 -8.31 -0.17 18.84
C LEU A 61 -7.99 -1.11 17.66
N GLY A 62 -9.00 -1.44 16.85
CA GLY A 62 -8.83 -2.19 15.61
C GLY A 62 -7.97 -1.46 14.58
N GLU A 63 -8.27 -0.18 14.31
CA GLU A 63 -7.47 0.67 13.43
C GLU A 63 -6.03 0.83 13.94
N ALA A 64 -5.85 1.13 15.23
CA ALA A 64 -4.52 1.28 15.84
C ALA A 64 -3.71 0.00 15.68
N ARG A 65 -4.32 -1.16 15.94
CA ARG A 65 -3.70 -2.47 15.72
C ARG A 65 -3.33 -2.68 14.25
N ALA A 66 -4.20 -2.30 13.31
CA ALA A 66 -3.93 -2.41 11.88
C ALA A 66 -2.73 -1.53 11.47
N TYR A 67 -2.67 -0.28 11.92
CA TYR A 67 -1.54 0.62 11.64
C TYR A 67 -0.23 0.11 12.24
N VAL A 68 -0.24 -0.36 13.49
CA VAL A 68 0.94 -0.98 14.11
C VAL A 68 1.38 -2.20 13.31
N THR A 69 0.44 -3.03 12.86
CA THR A 69 0.72 -4.22 12.05
C THR A 69 1.34 -3.83 10.70
N LEU A 70 0.79 -2.82 10.01
CA LEU A 70 1.33 -2.32 8.74
C LEU A 70 2.72 -1.68 8.91
N GLY A 71 2.93 -0.89 9.97
CA GLY A 71 4.23 -0.32 10.30
C GLY A 71 5.27 -1.41 10.58
N TRP A 72 4.88 -2.44 11.33
CA TRP A 72 5.74 -3.60 11.56
C TRP A 72 6.06 -4.37 10.27
N TRP A 73 5.06 -4.59 9.41
CA TRP A 73 5.27 -5.23 8.11
C TRP A 73 6.20 -4.41 7.23
N HIS A 74 6.05 -3.09 7.22
CA HIS A 74 6.94 -2.20 6.49
C HIS A 74 8.39 -2.43 6.89
N VAL A 75 8.71 -2.32 8.19
CA VAL A 75 10.07 -2.56 8.71
C VAL A 75 10.58 -3.96 8.37
N ARG A 76 9.74 -5.00 8.52
CA ARG A 76 10.12 -6.39 8.25
C ARG A 76 10.27 -6.71 6.75
N ALA A 77 9.59 -5.97 5.89
CA ALA A 77 9.59 -6.17 4.46
C ALA A 77 10.74 -5.45 3.76
N LEU A 78 11.27 -4.37 4.33
CA LEU A 78 12.37 -3.59 3.76
C LEU A 78 13.59 -4.43 3.34
N PRO A 79 14.12 -5.35 4.17
CA PRO A 79 15.28 -6.15 3.78
C PRO A 79 14.90 -7.39 2.94
N VAL A 80 13.61 -7.65 2.71
CA VAL A 80 13.16 -8.89 2.06
C VAL A 80 12.80 -8.59 0.62
N GLU A 81 13.32 -9.41 -0.29
CA GLU A 81 13.02 -9.34 -1.71
C GLU A 81 11.51 -9.30 -1.99
N SER A 82 11.12 -8.58 -3.04
CA SER A 82 9.73 -8.46 -3.44
C SER A 82 9.17 -9.79 -3.92
N ARG A 83 10.01 -10.63 -4.54
CA ARG A 83 9.68 -11.98 -5.00
C ARG A 83 10.06 -13.02 -3.96
N ARG A 84 9.18 -14.01 -3.75
CA ARG A 84 9.44 -15.15 -2.87
C ARG A 84 8.96 -16.44 -3.53
N VAL A 85 9.83 -17.43 -3.56
CA VAL A 85 9.59 -18.75 -4.13
C VAL A 85 9.88 -19.79 -3.06
N PRO A 86 8.87 -20.58 -2.61
CA PRO A 86 9.10 -21.71 -1.72
C PRO A 86 9.98 -22.80 -2.38
N PRO A 87 10.73 -23.61 -1.62
CA PRO A 87 11.53 -24.71 -2.19
C PRO A 87 10.68 -25.70 -3.01
N ASP A 88 9.52 -26.08 -2.46
CA ASP A 88 8.58 -27.00 -3.09
C ASP A 88 7.41 -26.22 -3.70
N ALA A 89 7.72 -25.19 -4.49
CA ALA A 89 6.71 -24.31 -5.07
C ALA A 89 5.72 -25.08 -5.96
N VAL A 90 4.41 -24.85 -5.74
CA VAL A 90 3.33 -25.49 -6.50
C VAL A 90 2.42 -24.49 -7.21
N GLY A 91 2.16 -24.80 -8.47
CA GLY A 91 1.32 -24.03 -9.40
C GLY A 91 1.83 -22.62 -9.68
N GLU A 92 0.94 -21.77 -10.19
CA GLU A 92 1.31 -20.49 -10.79
C GLU A 92 1.64 -19.43 -9.73
N PRO A 93 2.57 -18.51 -10.03
CA PRO A 93 2.89 -17.39 -9.15
C PRO A 93 1.71 -16.44 -8.95
N VAL A 94 1.76 -15.68 -7.85
CA VAL A 94 0.75 -14.67 -7.51
C VAL A 94 1.36 -13.27 -7.43
N LEU A 95 0.85 -12.32 -8.23
CA LEU A 95 1.23 -10.91 -8.17
C LEU A 95 0.40 -10.15 -7.12
N LEU A 96 1.16 -9.55 -6.21
CA LEU A 96 0.88 -8.69 -5.06
C LEU A 96 0.62 -7.21 -5.37
N VAL A 97 -0.54 -6.76 -5.84
CA VAL A 97 -0.70 -5.36 -6.34
C VAL A 97 -1.41 -4.45 -5.32
N HIS A 98 -0.70 -3.47 -4.78
CA HIS A 98 -1.23 -2.54 -3.77
C HIS A 98 -2.11 -1.42 -4.33
N GLY A 99 -2.83 -0.75 -3.42
CA GLY A 99 -3.72 0.37 -3.75
C GLY A 99 -3.08 1.75 -3.60
N TYR A 100 -3.92 2.79 -3.72
CA TYR A 100 -3.54 4.20 -3.58
C TYR A 100 -3.01 4.48 -2.16
N THR A 101 -1.99 5.34 -2.06
CA THR A 101 -1.22 5.70 -0.83
C THR A 101 -0.53 4.55 -0.11
N GLN A 102 -0.54 3.35 -0.69
CA GLN A 102 0.13 2.18 -0.13
C GLN A 102 1.47 1.95 -0.84
N ASN A 103 2.21 0.97 -0.34
CA ASN A 103 3.38 0.42 -1.03
C ASN A 103 3.31 -1.11 -1.00
N SER A 104 4.26 -1.77 -1.65
CA SER A 104 4.28 -3.23 -1.79
C SER A 104 4.41 -3.97 -0.44
N THR A 105 4.93 -3.32 0.61
CA THR A 105 5.07 -3.93 1.95
C THR A 105 3.73 -4.20 2.63
N ASN A 106 2.66 -3.49 2.26
CA ASN A 106 1.31 -3.74 2.74
C ASN A 106 0.82 -5.15 2.37
N MET A 107 1.43 -5.79 1.36
CA MET A 107 1.13 -7.14 0.92
C MET A 107 1.96 -8.23 1.63
N TRP A 108 2.84 -7.86 2.56
CA TRP A 108 3.78 -8.80 3.19
C TRP A 108 3.08 -9.93 3.96
N GLY A 109 2.01 -9.63 4.71
CA GLY A 109 1.26 -10.64 5.44
C GLY A 109 0.68 -11.72 4.52
N LEU A 110 0.05 -11.30 3.42
CA LEU A 110 -0.50 -12.19 2.41
C LEU A 110 0.61 -12.98 1.69
N GLN A 111 1.72 -12.33 1.33
CA GLN A 111 2.87 -13.01 0.74
C GLN A 111 3.42 -14.12 1.64
N ARG A 112 3.47 -13.89 2.96
CA ARG A 112 3.89 -14.91 3.93
C ARG A 112 2.93 -16.08 3.99
N ALA A 113 1.63 -15.81 3.97
CA ALA A 113 0.62 -16.87 3.97
C ALA A 113 0.72 -17.72 2.69
N LEU A 114 0.91 -17.10 1.52
CA LEU A 114 1.12 -17.79 0.26
C LEU A 114 2.41 -18.63 0.28
N PHE A 115 3.51 -18.07 0.78
CA PHE A 115 4.77 -18.80 0.92
C PHE A 115 4.61 -20.05 1.81
N ALA A 116 3.92 -19.91 2.95
CA ALA A 116 3.64 -21.03 3.85
C ALA A 116 2.73 -22.10 3.20
N ALA A 117 1.89 -21.70 2.25
CA ALA A 117 1.05 -22.59 1.46
C ALA A 117 1.76 -23.14 0.20
N GLY A 118 3.07 -22.95 0.05
CA GLY A 118 3.82 -23.44 -1.11
C GLY A 118 3.58 -22.66 -2.40
N ARG A 119 2.97 -21.46 -2.35
CA ARG A 119 2.68 -20.64 -3.53
C ARG A 119 3.75 -19.57 -3.76
N PRO A 120 4.39 -19.52 -4.95
CA PRO A 120 5.30 -18.44 -5.30
C PRO A 120 4.54 -17.12 -5.44
N SER A 121 5.15 -16.01 -5.03
CA SER A 121 4.48 -14.70 -5.06
C SER A 121 5.45 -13.53 -5.18
N GLU A 122 5.00 -12.46 -5.82
CA GLU A 122 5.79 -11.24 -6.03
C GLU A 122 4.97 -10.01 -5.66
N ARG A 123 5.51 -9.15 -4.80
CA ARG A 123 4.87 -7.88 -4.43
C ARG A 123 5.25 -6.81 -5.43
N VAL A 124 4.28 -6.31 -6.19
CA VAL A 124 4.50 -5.27 -7.20
C VAL A 124 4.40 -3.91 -6.53
N PHE A 125 5.43 -3.08 -6.69
CA PHE A 125 5.41 -1.69 -6.27
C PHE A 125 4.97 -0.82 -7.44
N LEU A 126 3.87 -0.08 -7.28
CA LEU A 126 3.38 0.87 -8.30
C LEU A 126 4.02 2.25 -8.16
N GLY A 127 5.05 2.41 -7.32
CA GLY A 127 5.55 3.74 -6.93
C GLY A 127 4.70 4.37 -5.83
N LEU A 128 5.17 5.51 -5.33
CA LEU A 128 4.38 6.34 -4.41
C LEU A 128 3.19 6.94 -5.17
N SER A 129 1.99 6.69 -4.65
CA SER A 129 0.78 7.23 -5.26
C SER A 129 0.65 8.72 -4.95
N TYR A 130 1.02 9.57 -5.90
CA TYR A 130 0.75 11.00 -5.84
C TYR A 130 -0.60 11.31 -6.47
N PRO A 131 -1.41 12.24 -5.90
CA PRO A 131 -2.74 12.56 -6.41
C PRO A 131 -2.78 13.07 -7.85
N TRP A 132 -1.63 13.48 -8.40
CA TRP A 132 -1.50 14.05 -9.74
C TRP A 132 -1.00 13.07 -10.80
N ARG A 133 -0.57 11.86 -10.43
CA ARG A 133 -0.14 10.84 -11.41
C ARG A 133 -1.37 10.19 -12.03
N ARG A 134 -1.31 9.96 -13.34
CA ARG A 134 -2.39 9.30 -14.06
C ARG A 134 -2.24 7.78 -13.91
N VAL A 135 -3.32 7.03 -14.14
CA VAL A 135 -3.35 5.57 -13.96
C VAL A 135 -2.31 4.88 -14.84
N GLU A 136 -2.12 5.39 -16.05
CA GLU A 136 -1.18 4.89 -17.06
C GLU A 136 0.27 4.94 -16.56
N ASP A 137 0.58 5.93 -15.73
CA ASP A 137 1.94 6.14 -15.23
C ASP A 137 2.32 5.04 -14.22
N TYR A 138 1.35 4.28 -13.69
CA TYR A 138 1.56 3.14 -12.79
C TYR A 138 1.63 1.77 -13.51
N ALA A 139 1.27 1.73 -14.80
CA ALA A 139 1.10 0.48 -15.54
C ALA A 139 2.42 -0.23 -15.86
N HIS A 140 3.53 0.52 -15.93
CA HIS A 140 4.84 -0.01 -16.34
C HIS A 140 5.31 -1.20 -15.50
N ASP A 141 5.37 -1.05 -14.18
CA ASP A 141 5.94 -2.07 -13.30
C ASP A 141 5.06 -3.31 -13.22
N LEU A 142 3.73 -3.14 -13.30
CA LEU A 142 2.79 -4.25 -13.37
C LEU A 142 2.87 -4.99 -14.71
N THR A 143 3.04 -4.27 -15.83
CA THR A 143 3.22 -4.85 -17.16
C THR A 143 4.46 -5.74 -17.18
N ALA A 144 5.61 -5.20 -16.71
CA ALA A 144 6.85 -5.95 -16.62
C ALA A 144 6.74 -7.17 -15.69
N ALA A 145 5.97 -7.08 -14.61
CA ALA A 145 5.73 -8.22 -13.71
C ALA A 145 4.93 -9.33 -14.37
N ILE A 146 3.90 -9.01 -15.16
CA ILE A 146 3.11 -10.00 -15.91
C ILE A 146 3.96 -10.64 -17.02
N GLU A 147 4.78 -9.86 -17.72
CA GLU A 147 5.66 -10.35 -18.78
C GLU A 147 6.70 -11.37 -18.30
N ARG A 148 7.13 -11.29 -17.03
CA ARG A 148 8.03 -12.29 -16.42
C ARG A 148 7.40 -13.67 -16.26
N HIS A 149 6.08 -13.80 -16.43
CA HIS A 149 5.32 -15.03 -16.22
C HIS A 149 4.51 -15.43 -17.46
N PRO A 150 5.16 -15.72 -18.60
CA PRO A 150 4.46 -16.06 -19.85
C PRO A 150 3.65 -17.36 -19.76
N GLN A 151 3.95 -18.22 -18.78
CA GLN A 151 3.24 -19.48 -18.56
C GLN A 151 1.96 -19.32 -17.72
N GLY A 152 1.66 -18.12 -17.22
CA GLY A 152 0.51 -17.86 -16.38
C GLY A 152 0.84 -17.28 -15.01
N VAL A 153 0.01 -16.36 -14.54
CA VAL A 153 0.10 -15.73 -13.21
C VAL A 153 -1.29 -15.40 -12.67
N TRP A 154 -1.46 -15.56 -11.35
CA TRP A 154 -2.62 -15.01 -10.63
C TRP A 154 -2.32 -13.57 -10.21
N VAL A 155 -3.34 -12.71 -10.19
CA VAL A 155 -3.18 -11.34 -9.70
C VAL A 155 -4.14 -11.08 -8.54
N VAL A 156 -3.60 -10.66 -7.40
CA VAL A 156 -4.37 -10.12 -6.27
C VAL A 156 -4.18 -8.62 -6.27
N ALA A 157 -5.25 -7.87 -6.53
CA ALA A 157 -5.17 -6.43 -6.75
C ALA A 157 -6.10 -5.66 -5.82
N HIS A 158 -5.53 -4.79 -4.99
CA HIS A 158 -6.29 -3.99 -4.03
C HIS A 158 -6.58 -2.58 -4.56
N SER A 159 -7.86 -2.16 -4.55
CA SER A 159 -8.29 -0.79 -4.86
C SER A 159 -7.72 -0.28 -6.21
N LEU A 160 -6.90 0.79 -6.21
CA LEU A 160 -6.22 1.33 -7.39
C LEU A 160 -5.46 0.27 -8.19
N GLY A 161 -4.89 -0.75 -7.53
CA GLY A 161 -4.18 -1.83 -8.21
C GLY A 161 -5.03 -2.57 -9.24
N GLY A 162 -6.33 -2.75 -8.97
CA GLY A 162 -7.27 -3.39 -9.90
C GLY A 162 -7.58 -2.52 -11.12
N ILE A 163 -7.63 -1.20 -10.92
CA ILE A 163 -7.80 -0.22 -12.01
C ILE A 163 -6.55 -0.21 -12.90
N VAL A 164 -5.35 -0.21 -12.30
CA VAL A 164 -4.09 -0.29 -13.04
C VAL A 164 -3.99 -1.60 -13.82
N LEU A 165 -4.39 -2.74 -13.23
CA LEU A 165 -4.45 -4.01 -13.95
C LEU A 165 -5.37 -3.95 -15.17
N ARG A 166 -6.58 -3.37 -15.02
CA ARG A 166 -7.51 -3.20 -16.14
C ARG A 166 -6.90 -2.34 -17.24
N GLU A 167 -6.21 -1.26 -16.88
CA GLU A 167 -5.53 -0.38 -17.83
C GLU A 167 -4.43 -1.14 -18.60
N VAL A 168 -3.60 -1.91 -17.90
CA VAL A 168 -2.57 -2.79 -18.51
C VAL A 168 -3.21 -3.74 -19.51
N LEU A 169 -4.23 -4.51 -19.11
CA LEU A 169 -4.88 -5.52 -19.97
C LEU A 169 -5.74 -4.92 -21.10
N THR A 170 -6.07 -3.63 -21.01
CA THR A 170 -6.74 -2.90 -22.08
C THR A 170 -5.74 -2.47 -23.15
N LYS A 171 -4.56 -1.96 -22.74
CA LYS A 171 -3.50 -1.52 -23.66
C LYS A 171 -2.64 -2.65 -24.22
N ARG A 172 -2.46 -3.72 -23.44
CA ARG A 172 -1.67 -4.90 -23.76
C ARG A 172 -2.55 -6.13 -23.71
N ALA A 173 -3.44 -6.25 -24.70
CA ALA A 173 -4.38 -7.36 -24.80
C ALA A 173 -3.67 -8.72 -24.95
N ASP A 174 -2.44 -8.72 -25.47
CA ASP A 174 -1.56 -9.90 -25.54
C ASP A 174 -1.25 -10.49 -24.15
N LEU A 175 -1.21 -9.67 -23.10
CA LEU A 175 -0.94 -10.13 -21.74
C LEU A 175 -2.14 -10.78 -21.04
N ARG A 176 -3.34 -10.76 -21.65
CA ARG A 176 -4.53 -11.41 -21.07
C ARG A 176 -4.36 -12.92 -20.93
N SER A 177 -3.68 -13.56 -21.88
CA SER A 177 -3.38 -15.00 -21.81
C SER A 177 -2.37 -15.36 -20.71
N HIS A 178 -1.58 -14.38 -20.24
CA HIS A 178 -0.64 -14.59 -19.13
C HIS A 178 -1.34 -14.51 -17.76
N VAL A 179 -2.56 -13.97 -17.67
CA VAL A 179 -3.28 -13.83 -16.40
C VAL A 179 -4.30 -14.95 -16.26
N VAL A 180 -4.02 -15.91 -15.36
CA VAL A 180 -4.87 -17.09 -15.10
C VAL A 180 -6.16 -16.68 -14.40
N GLY A 181 -6.07 -15.72 -13.49
CA GLY A 181 -7.23 -15.21 -12.76
C GLY A 181 -6.90 -14.01 -11.89
N VAL A 182 -7.95 -13.32 -11.45
CA VAL A 182 -7.84 -12.08 -10.69
C VAL A 182 -8.69 -12.16 -9.42
N VAL A 183 -8.13 -11.70 -8.31
CA VAL A 183 -8.83 -11.49 -7.04
C VAL A 183 -8.73 -10.00 -6.69
N THR A 184 -9.86 -9.34 -6.46
CA THR A 184 -9.94 -7.90 -6.13
C THR A 184 -10.71 -7.65 -4.85
#